data_AF-A0A1S8N5Y7-F1
#
_entry.id   AF-A0A1S8N5Y7-F1
#
_cell.length_a   1.000
_cell.length_b   1.000
_cell.length_c   1.000
_cell.angle_alpha   90.00
_cell.angle_beta   90.00
_cell.angle_gamma   90.00
#
_symmetry.space_group_name_H-M   'P 1'
#
loop_
_entity.id
_entity.type
_entity.pdbx_description
1 polymer ?
#
loop_
_entity_poly.entity_id
_entity_poly.type
_entity_poly.pdbx_seq_one_letter_code
_entity_poly.pdbx_strand_id
1 'polypeptide(L)' 'MLKIWSGEAWEDYLYWQTQDKKTLKRINQIIKDIERNDMRE' A
#
# COMPACT_ATOMS: atom_id res chain seq x y z
N MET A 1 -6.15 -10.68 4.75
CA MET A 1 -7.14 -9.87 4.00
C MET A 1 -6.70 -9.78 2.53
N LEU A 2 -7.63 -9.84 1.58
CA LEU A 2 -7.32 -9.62 0.16
C LEU A 2 -7.13 -8.12 -0.10
N LYS A 3 -6.05 -7.73 -0.79
CA LYS A 3 -5.78 -6.35 -1.20
C LYS A 3 -6.38 -6.11 -2.56
N ILE A 4 -7.49 -5.38 -2.61
CA ILE A 4 -8.19 -5.03 -3.85
C ILE A 4 -7.86 -3.58 -4.18
N TRP A 5 -7.40 -3.35 -5.40
CA TRP A 5 -7.01 -2.04 -5.91
C TRP A 5 -7.93 -1.65 -7.06
N SER A 6 -8.24 -0.36 -7.18
CA SER A 6 -8.74 0.17 -8.45
C SER A 6 -7.60 0.22 -9.47
N GLY A 7 -7.93 0.24 -10.76
CA GLY A 7 -6.92 0.28 -11.84
C GLY A 7 -5.99 1.48 -11.69
N GLU A 8 -6.55 2.68 -11.48
CA GLU A 8 -5.78 3.92 -11.28
C GLU A 8 -4.84 3.83 -10.07
N ALA A 9 -5.32 3.31 -8.94
CA ALA A 9 -4.50 3.17 -7.74
C ALA A 9 -3.37 2.16 -7.93
N TRP A 10 -3.58 1.12 -8.75
CA TRP A 10 -2.54 0.16 -9.11
C TRP A 10 -1.48 0.80 -10.01
N GLU A 11 -1.88 1.60 -11.00
CA GLU A 11 -0.96 2.34 -11.86
C GLU A 11 -0.11 3.34 -11.07
N ASP A 12 -0.72 4.11 -10.16
CA ASP A 12 -0.01 5.00 -9.25
C ASP A 12 0.97 4.24 -8.36
N TYR A 13 0.56 3.09 -7.82
CA TYR A 13 1.44 2.24 -7.01
C TYR A 13 2.66 1.77 -7.80
N LEU A 14 2.47 1.36 -9.07
CA LEU A 14 3.57 0.96 -9.97
C LEU A 14 4.47 2.16 -10.31
N TYR A 15 3.90 3.33 -10.59
CA TYR A 15 4.66 4.56 -10.85
C TYR A 15 5.61 4.87 -9.68
N TRP A 16 5.10 4.83 -8.44
CA TRP A 16 5.92 5.08 -7.25
C TRP A 16 7.06 4.08 -7.03
N GLN A 17 6.98 2.87 -7.58
CA GLN A 17 8.09 1.90 -7.49
C GLN A 17 9.35 2.37 -8.23
N THR A 18 9.18 3.11 -9.32
CA THR A 18 10.29 3.56 -10.17
C THR A 18 10.76 4.96 -9.82
N GLN A 19 9.84 5.85 -9.41
CA GLN A 19 10.13 7.27 -9.24
C GLN A 19 10.56 7.63 -7.81
N ASP A 20 9.83 7.15 -6.79
CA ASP A 20 10.12 7.50 -5.40
C ASP A 20 9.84 6.36 -4.42
N LYS A 21 10.93 5.67 -4.06
CA LYS A 21 10.91 4.58 -3.08
C LYS A 21 10.54 5.04 -1.66
N LYS A 22 10.67 6.33 -1.31
CA LYS A 22 10.23 6.82 0.01
C LYS A 22 8.71 6.83 0.10
N THR A 23 8.05 7.33 -0.94
CA THR A 23 6.59 7.30 -1.06
C THR A 23 6.08 5.85 -1.07
N LEU A 24 6.71 4.96 -1.86
CA LEU A 24 6.37 3.53 -1.85
C LEU A 24 6.51 2.88 -0.46
N LYS A 25 7.58 3.20 0.28
CA LYS A 25 7.78 2.69 1.64
C LYS A 25 6.67 3.14 2.58
N ARG A 26 6.23 4.40 2.48
CA ARG A 26 5.15 4.94 3.32
C ARG A 26 3.81 4.26 3.03
N ILE A 27 3.48 4.05 1.75
CA ILE A 27 2.28 3.30 1.35
C ILE A 27 2.30 1.90 1.95
N ASN A 28 3.41 1.18 1.79
CA ASN A 28 3.57 -0.16 2.35
C ASN A 28 3.49 -0.21 3.87
N GLN A 29 3.98 0.81 4.56
CA GLN A 29 3.89 0.91 6.02
C GLN A 29 2.43 1.06 6.46
N ILE A 30 1.67 1.94 5.82
CA ILE A 30 0.25 2.16 6.11
C ILE A 30 -0.55 0.87 5.90
N ILE A 31 -0.32 0.17 4.78
CA ILE A 31 -0.99 -1.11 4.50
C ILE A 31 -0.68 -2.13 5.61
N LYS A 32 0.59 -2.25 6.01
CA LYS A 32 0.98 -3.16 7.10
C LYS A 32 0.35 -2.78 8.43
N ASP A 33 0.21 -1.50 8.72
CA ASP A 33 -0.37 -1.02 9.98
C ASP A 33 -1.89 -1.29 10.02
N ILE A 34 -2.58 -1.13 8.89
CA ILE A 34 -3.99 -1.54 8.74
C ILE A 34 -4.13 -3.06 8.96
N GLU A 35 -3.29 -3.87 8.30
CA GLU A 35 -3.31 -5.33 8.46
C GLU A 35 -3.02 -5.80 9.89
N ARG A 36 -2.24 -5.04 10.66
CA ARG A 36 -1.90 -5.36 12.06
C ARG A 36 -2.98 -4.97 13.05
N ASN A 37 -3.71 -3.88 12.80
CA ASN A 37 -4.78 -3.42 13.69
C ASN A 37 -6.09 -4.19 13.51
N ASP A 38 -6.21 -5.00 12.46
CA ASP A 38 -7.39 -5.85 12.19
C ASP A 38 -7.42 -7.14 13.06
N MET A 39 -6.41 -7.38 13.92
CA MET A 39 -6.36 -8.52 14.86
C MET A 39 -6.27 -8.07 16.32
N ARG A 40 -7.21 -7.24 16.76
CA ARG A 40 -7.52 -7.06 18.19
C ARG A 40 -9.03 -7.22 18.38
N GLU A 41 -9.48 -8.47 18.41
CA GLU A 41 -10.70 -8.89 19.13
C GLU A 41 -10.28 -9.65 20.39
#